data_AF-A0A7L2UK25-F1
#
_entry.id   AF-A0A7L2UK25-F1
#
_cell.length_a   1.000
_cell.length_b   1.000
_cell.length_c   1.000
_cell.angle_alpha   90.00
_cell.angle_beta   90.00
_cell.angle_gamma   90.00
#
_symmetry.space_group_name_H-M   'P 1'
#
loop_
_entity.id
_entity.type
_entity.pdbx_description
1 polymer ?
#
loop_
_entity_poly.entity_id
_entity_poly.type
_entity_poly.pdbx_seq_one_letter_code
_entity_poly.pdbx_strand_id
1 'polypeptide(L)'
;GTVILELSKEKAGERLLERQAAQFGAAVQKVEAELSAQIRYLTQGATGQPHEGSSYAARKGCQMALNRLDYARRRLGELARACEVMLEP
;
A
#
# COMPACT_ATOMS: atom_id res chain seq x y z
N GLY A 1 18.69 -26.05 -15.77
CA GLY A 1 20.05 -25.68 -15.33
C GLY A 1 21.01 -25.87 -16.48
N THR A 2 21.13 -24.86 -17.35
CA THR A 2 21.90 -24.97 -18.61
C THR A 2 23.41 -24.85 -18.38
N VAL A 3 23.82 -24.09 -17.36
CA VAL A 3 25.23 -23.98 -16.90
C VAL A 3 25.78 -25.33 -16.46
N ILE A 4 24.99 -26.07 -15.67
CA ILE A 4 25.39 -27.40 -15.15
C ILE A 4 25.60 -28.38 -16.31
N LEU A 5 24.77 -28.29 -17.35
CA LEU A 5 24.92 -29.09 -18.57
C LEU A 5 26.15 -28.70 -19.39
N GLU A 6 26.51 -27.41 -19.47
CA GLU A 6 27.75 -26.99 -20.13
C GLU A 6 29.01 -27.40 -19.37
N LEU A 7 28.96 -27.37 -18.03
CA LEU A 7 30.05 -27.86 -17.17
C LEU A 7 30.29 -29.37 -17.29
N SER A 8 29.27 -30.13 -17.70
CA SER A 8 29.41 -31.58 -17.93
C SER A 8 30.08 -31.96 -19.25
N LYS A 9 30.41 -30.99 -20.12
CA LYS A 9 31.07 -31.26 -21.40
C LYS A 9 32.59 -31.40 -21.22
N GLU A 10 33.17 -32.34 -21.97
CA GLU A 10 34.61 -32.63 -22.00
C GLU A 10 35.46 -31.38 -22.33
N LYS A 11 34.88 -30.43 -23.08
CA LYS A 11 35.47 -29.12 -23.36
C LYS A 11 34.40 -28.02 -23.24
N ALA A 12 34.26 -27.46 -22.05
CA ALA A 12 33.28 -26.42 -21.79
C ALA A 12 33.63 -25.10 -22.50
N GLY A 13 32.62 -24.41 -23.03
CA GLY A 13 32.79 -23.12 -23.68
C GLY A 13 32.91 -22.00 -22.65
N GLU A 14 34.12 -21.55 -22.35
CA GLU A 14 34.42 -20.55 -21.30
C GLU A 14 33.59 -19.26 -21.44
N ARG A 15 33.50 -18.71 -22.66
CA ARG A 15 32.65 -17.53 -22.96
C ARG A 15 31.15 -17.77 -22.74
N LEU A 16 30.67 -18.99 -23.00
CA LEU A 16 29.26 -19.35 -22.80
C LEU A 16 28.96 -19.46 -21.30
N LEU A 17 29.88 -20.04 -20.55
CA LEU A 17 29.85 -20.12 -19.09
C LEU A 17 29.82 -18.74 -18.44
N GLU A 18 30.73 -17.85 -18.82
CA GLU A 18 30.74 -16.46 -18.33
C GLU A 18 29.43 -15.74 -18.61
N ARG A 19 28.92 -15.83 -19.85
CA ARG A 19 27.64 -15.22 -20.22
C ARG A 19 26.49 -15.74 -19.37
N GLN A 20 26.41 -17.05 -19.18
CA GLN A 20 25.32 -17.65 -18.40
C GLN A 20 25.44 -17.33 -16.90
N ALA A 21 26.66 -17.29 -16.35
CA ALA A 21 26.90 -16.85 -14.98
C ALA A 21 26.49 -15.38 -14.78
N ALA A 22 26.81 -14.50 -15.73
CA ALA A 22 26.39 -13.10 -15.71
C ALA A 22 24.86 -12.96 -15.77
N GLN A 23 24.19 -13.74 -16.62
CA GLN A 23 22.73 -13.77 -16.71
C GLN A 23 22.07 -14.24 -15.40
N PHE A 24 22.64 -15.27 -14.77
CA PHE A 24 22.18 -15.74 -13.46
C PHE A 24 22.35 -14.66 -12.39
N GLY A 25 23.53 -14.01 -12.34
CA GLY A 25 23.79 -12.89 -11.43
C GLY A 25 22.78 -11.75 -11.60
N ALA A 26 22.49 -11.36 -12.83
CA ALA A 26 21.49 -10.33 -13.12
C ALA A 26 20.06 -10.74 -12.67
N ALA A 27 19.69 -12.01 -12.84
CA ALA A 27 18.40 -12.51 -12.38
C ALA A 27 18.29 -12.48 -10.85
N VAL A 28 19.36 -12.86 -10.13
CA VAL A 28 19.41 -12.79 -8.67
C VAL A 28 19.28 -11.34 -8.19
N GLN A 29 20.05 -10.41 -8.79
CA GLN A 29 19.97 -8.99 -8.47
C GLN A 29 18.56 -8.42 -8.69
N LYS A 30 17.88 -8.84 -9.78
CA LYS A 30 16.51 -8.42 -10.04
C LYS A 30 15.55 -8.90 -8.95
N VAL A 31 15.63 -10.18 -8.57
CA VAL A 31 14.79 -10.76 -7.51
C VAL A 31 15.03 -10.04 -6.18
N GLU A 32 16.29 -9.78 -5.83
CA GLU A 32 16.67 -9.04 -4.62
C GLU A 32 16.10 -7.61 -4.61
N ALA A 33 16.21 -6.90 -5.74
CA ALA A 33 15.70 -5.54 -5.87
C ALA A 33 14.16 -5.48 -5.74
N GLU A 34 13.45 -6.41 -6.39
CA GLU A 34 11.98 -6.50 -6.33
C GLU A 34 11.49 -6.87 -4.93
N LEU A 35 12.12 -7.86 -4.29
CA LEU A 35 11.79 -8.26 -2.92
C LEU A 35 12.05 -7.10 -1.94
N SER A 36 13.17 -6.41 -2.08
CA SER A 36 13.49 -5.23 -1.25
C SER A 36 12.48 -4.10 -1.44
N ALA A 37 11.98 -3.89 -2.66
CA ALA A 37 10.92 -2.92 -2.91
C ALA A 37 9.60 -3.30 -2.23
N GLN A 38 9.23 -4.59 -2.28
CA GLN A 38 8.03 -5.08 -1.58
C GLN A 38 8.16 -4.97 -0.06
N ILE A 39 9.33 -5.30 0.51
CA ILE A 39 9.61 -5.11 1.93
C ILE A 39 9.44 -3.63 2.30
N ARG A 40 10.08 -2.71 1.56
CA ARG A 40 9.93 -1.27 1.80
C ARG A 40 8.48 -0.81 1.72
N TYR A 41 7.73 -1.27 0.72
CA TYR A 41 6.31 -0.95 0.55
C TYR A 41 5.48 -1.43 1.75
N LEU A 42 5.66 -2.67 2.19
CA LEU A 42 4.96 -3.24 3.34
C LEU A 42 5.37 -2.56 4.66
N THR A 43 6.65 -2.24 4.84
CA THR A 43 7.15 -1.50 6.01
C THR A 43 6.60 -0.07 6.06
N GLN A 44 6.47 0.60 4.90
CA GLN A 44 5.83 1.91 4.80
C GLN A 44 4.32 1.83 5.08
N GLY A 45 3.63 0.80 4.57
CA GLY A 45 2.23 0.54 4.87
C GLY A 45 1.96 0.20 6.34
N ALA A 46 2.95 -0.39 7.03
CA ALA A 46 2.92 -0.69 8.46
C ALA A 46 3.23 0.52 9.36
N THR A 47 3.80 1.61 8.81
CA THR A 47 4.20 2.80 9.57
C THR A 47 3.29 4.00 9.25
N GLY A 48 2.14 4.03 9.92
CA GLY A 48 1.51 5.28 10.39
C GLY A 48 0.68 6.12 9.41
N GLN A 49 0.77 5.91 8.09
CA GLN A 49 -0.17 6.51 7.15
C GLN A 49 -1.31 5.50 6.92
N PRO A 50 -2.59 5.81 7.29
CA PRO A 50 -3.71 4.94 6.96
C PRO A 50 -3.84 4.91 5.44
N HIS A 51 -3.20 3.90 4.85
CA HIS A 51 -3.32 3.48 3.48
C HIS A 51 -4.80 3.42 3.10
N GLU A 52 -5.10 3.81 1.87
CA GLU A 52 -6.39 3.63 1.20
C GLU A 52 -6.71 2.14 0.97
N GLY A 53 -6.47 1.28 1.97
CA GLY A 53 -6.83 -0.13 1.96
C GLY A 53 -8.34 -0.32 2.10
N SER A 54 -8.77 -1.58 2.07
CA SER A 54 -10.19 -1.98 2.08
C SER A 54 -11.01 -1.36 3.21
N SER A 55 -10.42 -1.04 4.36
CA SER A 55 -11.11 -0.41 5.50
C SER A 55 -11.12 1.12 5.48
N TYR A 56 -10.33 1.78 4.63
CA TYR A 56 -10.24 3.25 4.59
C TYR A 56 -11.56 3.89 4.15
N ALA A 57 -12.15 3.38 3.07
CA ALA A 57 -13.42 3.90 2.55
C ALA A 57 -14.54 3.83 3.60
N ALA A 58 -14.64 2.71 4.33
CA ALA A 58 -15.60 2.53 5.41
C ALA A 58 -15.35 3.50 6.58
N ARG A 59 -14.09 3.66 7.00
CA ARG A 59 -13.72 4.60 8.07
C ARG A 59 -13.97 6.05 7.69
N LYS A 60 -13.62 6.45 6.46
CA LYS A 60 -13.87 7.79 5.94
C LYS A 60 -15.36 8.07 5.80
N GLY A 61 -16.13 7.10 5.31
CA GLY A 61 -17.58 7.17 5.24
C GLY A 61 -18.22 7.38 6.62
N CYS A 62 -17.78 6.60 7.61
CA CYS A 62 -18.21 6.76 9.00
C CYS A 62 -17.88 8.15 9.56
N GLN A 63 -16.63 8.63 9.37
CA GLN A 63 -16.23 9.95 9.82
C GLN A 63 -17.07 11.07 9.17
N MET A 64 -17.36 10.96 7.88
CA MET A 64 -18.22 11.93 7.19
C MET A 64 -19.66 11.88 7.70
N ALA A 65 -20.19 10.68 8.02
CA ALA A 65 -21.50 10.53 8.62
C ALA A 65 -21.57 11.17 10.01
N LEU A 66 -20.56 10.99 10.85
CA LEU A 66 -20.45 11.64 12.16
C LEU A 66 -20.44 13.17 12.03
N ASN A 67 -19.63 13.72 11.12
CA ASN A 67 -19.57 15.16 10.89
C ASN A 67 -20.93 15.72 10.45
N ARG A 68 -21.67 14.98 9.62
CA ARG A 68 -23.03 15.35 9.19
C ARG A 68 -24.02 15.32 10.35
N LEU A 69 -23.95 14.32 11.21
CA LEU A 69 -24.79 14.22 12.42
C LEU A 69 -24.52 15.38 13.38
N ASP A 70 -23.26 15.72 13.63
CA ASP A 70 -22.89 16.85 14.48
C ASP A 70 -23.41 18.17 13.93
N TYR A 71 -23.32 18.37 12.61
CA TYR A 71 -23.88 19.55 11.95
C TYR A 71 -25.40 19.62 12.09
N ALA A 72 -26.11 18.51 11.83
CA ALA A 72 -27.56 18.45 11.99
C ALA A 72 -27.98 18.74 13.44
N ARG A 73 -27.27 18.18 14.42
CA ARG A 73 -27.51 18.43 15.85
C ARG A 73 -27.34 19.90 16.21
N ARG A 74 -26.30 20.58 15.69
CA ARG A 74 -26.11 22.02 15.90
C ARG A 74 -27.27 22.84 15.32
N ARG A 75 -27.67 22.55 14.08
CA ARG A 75 -28.79 23.24 13.41
C ARG A 75 -30.12 23.06 14.14
N LEU A 76 -30.41 21.86 14.62
CA LEU A 76 -31.60 21.60 15.42
C LEU A 76 -31.57 22.37 16.75
N GLY A 77 -30.41 22.45 17.40
CA GLY A 77 -30.24 23.26 18.60
C GLY A 77 -30.42 24.77 18.36
N GLU A 78 -29.95 25.28 17.22
CA GLU A 78 -30.20 26.67 16.79
C GLU A 78 -31.70 26.93 16.57
N LEU A 79 -32.37 26.01 15.88
CA LEU A 79 -33.81 26.12 15.64
C LEU A 79 -34.63 26.06 16.93
N ALA A 80 -34.30 25.15 17.85
CA ALA A 80 -34.99 25.02 19.12
C ALA A 80 -34.93 26.33 19.92
N ARG A 81 -33.73 26.94 20.03
CA ARG A 81 -33.56 28.24 20.69
C ARG A 81 -34.32 29.36 20.00
N ALA A 82 -34.34 29.38 18.67
CA ALA A 82 -35.10 30.38 17.92
C ALA A 82 -36.62 30.25 18.18
N CYS A 83 -37.13 29.01 18.22
CA CYS A 83 -38.52 28.76 18.58
C CYS A 83 -38.83 29.19 20.02
N GLU A 84 -37.95 28.93 20.99
CA GLU A 84 -38.11 29.38 22.38
C GLU A 84 -38.24 30.91 22.45
N VAL A 85 -37.34 31.65 21.79
CA VAL A 85 -37.40 33.12 21.73
C VAL A 85 -38.68 33.64 21.07
N MET A 86 -39.17 32.97 20.02
CA MET A 86 -40.43 33.35 19.37
C MET A 86 -41.68 33.05 20.20
N LEU A 87 -41.56 32.17 21.20
CA LEU A 87 -42.64 31.75 22.08
C LEU A 87 -42.64 32.47 23.44
N GLU A 88 -41.58 33.23 23.75
CA GLU A 88 -41.59 34.17 24.88
C GLU A 88 -42.48 35.39 24.55
N PRO A 89 -43.49 35.72 25.39
CA PRO A 89 -44.48 36.78 25.12
C PRO A 89 -43.94 38.21 25.27
#